data_AF-A0A4R2HJA1-F1
#
_entry.id   AF-A0A4R2HJA1-F1
#
_cell.length_a   1.000
_cell.length_b   1.000
_cell.length_c   1.000
_cell.angle_alpha   90.00
_cell.angle_beta   90.00
_cell.angle_gamma   90.00
#
_symmetry.space_group_name_H-M   'P 1'
#
loop_
_entity.id
_entity.type
_entity.pdbx_description
1 polymer ?
#
loop_
_entity_poly.entity_id
_entity_poly.type
_entity_poly.pdbx_seq_one_letter_code
_entity_poly.pdbx_strand_id
1 'polypeptide(L)'
;MTTVLVTGATGRVGRHVVAGLRAAGATVRALVRTPDLAGLPPDVELIQGDIYDPAAVRRAAADVDAAFLLWPSFSAEGAEPIVAELPKRVVYLSSLNASSGGVWGDVEELLRRAGKDWTFVRPGGFAVNAQGWAEEFRTGDVVRLPYPQAGRSLIHERDIAAVAVLTLLNDRHIGQTYDLTGPEVLTQAEQVQTIARAVGKQMRVEDLSPAEARQAMLDLGADPALAESSVTYWASLVDNPEPVTTTVPELTGRPALTFAQWADEHADEFRILPAAELAS
;
A
#
# COMPACT_ATOMS: atom_id res chain seq x y z
N MET A 1 11.54 3.38 -25.52
CA MET A 1 10.70 2.52 -24.66
C MET A 1 11.21 2.75 -23.25
N THR A 2 10.35 3.15 -22.32
CA THR A 2 10.78 3.52 -20.96
C THR A 2 11.06 2.26 -20.16
N THR A 3 12.24 2.18 -19.54
CA THR A 3 12.60 1.13 -18.58
C THR A 3 12.39 1.66 -17.17
N VAL A 4 11.62 0.93 -16.36
CA VAL A 4 11.26 1.33 -15.01
C VAL A 4 11.71 0.29 -13.98
N LEU A 5 12.46 0.73 -12.98
CA LEU A 5 12.79 -0.05 -11.80
C LEU A 5 11.62 -0.03 -10.81
N VAL A 6 11.16 -1.19 -10.36
CA VAL A 6 10.14 -1.32 -9.32
C VAL A 6 10.76 -1.97 -8.09
N THR A 7 10.84 -1.23 -6.98
CA THR A 7 11.15 -1.83 -5.67
C THR A 7 9.86 -2.34 -5.02
N GLY A 8 9.96 -3.42 -4.24
CA GLY A 8 8.77 -4.04 -3.65
C GLY A 8 7.80 -4.62 -4.69
N ALA A 9 8.31 -5.05 -5.85
CA ALA A 9 7.53 -5.50 -7.00
C ALA A 9 6.58 -6.68 -6.72
N THR A 10 6.87 -7.51 -5.71
CA THR A 10 6.04 -8.65 -5.29
C THR A 10 5.00 -8.28 -4.23
N GLY A 11 5.03 -7.03 -3.74
CA GLY A 11 4.15 -6.54 -2.70
C GLY A 11 2.74 -6.22 -3.18
N ARG A 12 1.88 -5.86 -2.23
CA ARG A 12 0.45 -5.57 -2.44
C ARG A 12 0.21 -4.52 -3.54
N VAL A 13 0.97 -3.41 -3.52
CA VAL A 13 0.89 -2.36 -4.56
C VAL A 13 1.82 -2.67 -5.74
N GLY A 14 3.05 -3.09 -5.47
CA GLY A 14 4.10 -3.26 -6.48
C GLY A 14 3.71 -4.21 -7.61
N ARG A 15 2.99 -5.31 -7.32
CA ARG A 15 2.53 -6.24 -8.36
C ARG A 15 1.60 -5.59 -9.38
N HIS A 16 0.77 -4.64 -8.94
CA HIS A 16 -0.13 -3.89 -9.81
C HIS A 16 0.61 -2.79 -10.57
N VAL A 17 1.67 -2.21 -9.98
CA VAL A 17 2.58 -1.30 -10.70
C VAL A 17 3.28 -2.04 -11.84
N VAL A 18 3.83 -3.23 -11.58
CA VAL A 18 4.42 -4.10 -12.61
C VAL A 18 3.41 -4.38 -13.73
N ALA A 19 2.20 -4.84 -13.38
CA ALA A 19 1.16 -5.14 -14.36
C ALA A 19 0.77 -3.92 -15.20
N GLY A 20 0.60 -2.75 -14.57
CA GLY A 20 0.22 -1.51 -15.25
C GLY A 20 1.32 -0.97 -16.17
N LEU A 21 2.58 -1.02 -15.74
CA LEU A 21 3.73 -0.62 -16.58
C LEU A 21 3.84 -1.52 -17.82
N ARG A 22 3.68 -2.84 -17.66
CA ARG A 22 3.67 -3.79 -18.78
C ARG A 22 2.53 -3.51 -19.76
N ALA A 23 1.33 -3.26 -19.25
CA ALA A 23 0.17 -2.92 -20.08
C ALA A 23 0.38 -1.59 -20.85
N ALA A 24 1.16 -0.66 -20.30
CA ALA A 24 1.54 0.59 -20.95
C ALA A 24 2.74 0.44 -21.93
N GLY A 25 3.28 -0.77 -22.11
CA GLY A 25 4.41 -1.04 -23.00
C GLY A 25 5.77 -0.56 -22.46
N ALA A 26 5.90 -0.36 -21.14
CA ALA A 26 7.18 -0.10 -20.51
C ALA A 26 7.93 -1.42 -20.22
N THR A 27 9.26 -1.37 -20.28
CA THR A 27 10.11 -2.46 -19.80
C THR A 27 10.19 -2.38 -18.29
N VAL A 28 9.93 -3.49 -17.60
CA VAL A 28 9.94 -3.52 -16.12
C VAL A 28 11.14 -4.30 -15.63
N ARG A 29 11.88 -3.67 -14.72
CA ARG A 29 12.91 -4.32 -13.92
C ARG A 29 12.50 -4.33 -12.46
N ALA A 30 12.58 -5.48 -11.81
CA ALA A 30 12.19 -5.65 -10.42
C ALA A 30 13.41 -5.97 -9.55
N LEU A 31 13.61 -5.16 -8.50
CA LEU A 31 14.55 -5.52 -7.43
C LEU A 31 13.83 -6.46 -6.46
N VAL A 32 14.31 -7.70 -6.37
CA VAL A 32 13.68 -8.76 -5.57
C VAL A 32 14.73 -9.51 -4.75
N ARG A 33 14.37 -9.89 -3.51
CA ARG A 33 15.28 -10.64 -2.62
C ARG A 33 15.50 -12.08 -3.09
N THR A 34 14.43 -12.72 -3.55
CA THR A 34 14.42 -14.12 -3.98
C THR A 34 13.74 -14.24 -5.35
N PRO A 35 14.50 -14.15 -6.46
CA PRO A 35 13.94 -14.17 -7.81
C PRO A 35 13.04 -15.38 -8.11
N ASP A 36 13.44 -16.57 -7.67
CA ASP A 36 12.69 -17.82 -7.91
C ASP A 36 11.32 -17.84 -7.22
N LEU A 37 11.12 -17.02 -6.19
CA LEU A 37 9.85 -16.88 -5.47
C LEU A 37 9.07 -15.62 -5.86
N ALA A 38 9.56 -14.84 -6.83
CA ALA A 38 8.98 -13.55 -7.15
C ALA A 38 7.58 -13.67 -7.78
N GLY A 39 7.31 -14.77 -8.50
CA GLY A 39 6.02 -14.98 -9.16
C GLY A 39 5.64 -13.89 -10.17
N LEU A 40 6.64 -13.15 -10.67
CA LEU A 40 6.43 -12.07 -11.64
C LEU A 40 6.41 -12.64 -13.07
N PRO A 41 5.75 -11.95 -14.03
CA PRO A 41 5.72 -12.38 -15.42
C PRO A 41 7.13 -12.58 -16.01
N PRO A 42 7.31 -13.53 -16.94
CA PRO A 42 8.64 -13.93 -17.44
C PRO A 42 9.36 -12.84 -18.25
N ASP A 43 8.65 -11.83 -18.71
CA ASP A 43 9.18 -10.65 -19.41
C ASP A 43 9.62 -9.52 -18.46
N VAL A 44 9.48 -9.70 -17.14
CA VAL A 44 10.04 -8.79 -16.13
C VAL A 44 11.50 -9.16 -15.87
N GLU A 45 12.41 -8.20 -16.00
CA GLU A 45 13.81 -8.40 -15.65
C GLU A 45 13.98 -8.44 -14.12
N LEU A 46 14.48 -9.55 -13.59
CA LEU A 46 14.68 -9.72 -12.14
C LEU A 46 16.12 -9.42 -11.76
N ILE A 47 16.31 -8.47 -10.85
CA ILE A 47 17.61 -8.20 -10.22
C ILE A 47 17.55 -8.67 -8.78
N GLN A 48 18.41 -9.62 -8.43
CA GLN A 48 18.53 -10.08 -7.06
C GLN A 48 19.21 -9.02 -6.19
N GLY A 49 18.58 -8.65 -5.09
CA GLY A 49 19.16 -7.77 -4.10
C GLY A 49 18.18 -7.29 -3.04
N ASP A 50 18.72 -6.64 -2.03
CA ASP A 50 17.96 -5.99 -0.96
C ASP A 50 17.95 -4.47 -1.19
N ILE A 51 16.83 -3.82 -0.87
CA ILE A 51 16.70 -2.36 -0.95
C ILE A 51 17.63 -1.64 0.03
N TYR A 52 18.08 -2.30 1.10
CA TYR A 52 19.05 -1.77 2.04
C TYR A 52 20.51 -1.89 1.55
N ASP A 53 20.76 -2.51 0.40
CA ASP A 53 22.10 -2.60 -0.22
C ASP A 53 22.23 -1.58 -1.39
N PRO A 54 22.97 -0.47 -1.20
CA PRO A 54 23.18 0.52 -2.26
C PRO A 54 23.82 -0.06 -3.52
N ALA A 55 24.70 -1.06 -3.39
CA ALA A 55 25.32 -1.67 -4.56
C ALA A 55 24.31 -2.50 -5.36
N ALA A 56 23.35 -3.15 -4.70
CA ALA A 56 22.25 -3.84 -5.37
C ALA A 56 21.32 -2.85 -6.08
N VAL A 57 20.97 -1.74 -5.41
CA VAL A 57 20.13 -0.70 -6.01
C VAL A 57 20.81 -0.07 -7.22
N ARG A 58 22.11 0.23 -7.14
CA ARG A 58 22.89 0.73 -8.28
C ARG A 58 22.85 -0.22 -9.47
N ARG A 59 23.04 -1.53 -9.25
CA ARG A 59 22.95 -2.54 -10.32
C ARG A 59 21.55 -2.57 -10.93
N ALA A 60 20.51 -2.48 -10.11
CA ALA A 60 19.14 -2.48 -10.59
C ALA A 60 18.77 -1.19 -11.34
N ALA A 61 19.33 -0.04 -10.94
CA ALA A 61 19.07 1.26 -11.53
C ALA A 61 19.92 1.56 -12.78
N ALA A 62 20.92 0.75 -13.10
CA ALA A 62 21.78 0.94 -14.26
C ALA A 62 20.96 0.96 -15.57
N ASP A 63 21.10 2.00 -16.39
CA ASP A 63 20.37 2.15 -17.66
C ASP A 63 18.82 2.11 -17.53
N VAL A 64 18.30 2.57 -16.38
CA VAL A 64 16.86 2.74 -16.11
C VAL A 64 16.46 4.20 -16.20
N ASP A 65 15.28 4.48 -16.77
CA ASP A 65 14.77 5.85 -16.93
C ASP A 65 14.09 6.39 -15.66
N ALA A 66 13.34 5.54 -14.95
CA ALA A 66 12.58 5.92 -13.76
C ALA A 66 12.48 4.79 -12.72
N ALA A 67 12.22 5.14 -11.46
CA ALA A 67 11.99 4.15 -10.40
C ALA A 67 10.66 4.39 -9.65
N PHE A 68 9.93 3.30 -9.39
CA PHE A 68 8.95 3.22 -8.33
C PHE A 68 9.65 2.80 -7.04
N LEU A 69 9.66 3.68 -6.04
CA LEU A 69 10.24 3.43 -4.73
C LEU A 69 9.15 3.09 -3.71
N LEU A 70 9.26 1.91 -3.11
CA LEU A 70 8.70 1.55 -1.81
C LEU A 70 9.84 1.44 -0.80
N TRP A 71 9.75 2.21 0.29
CA TRP A 71 10.65 2.12 1.43
C TRP A 71 10.02 1.21 2.51
N PRO A 72 10.57 0.01 2.80
CA PRO A 72 9.90 -0.99 3.63
C PRO A 72 10.35 -0.93 5.10
N SER A 73 10.56 0.27 5.64
CA SER A 73 10.99 0.48 7.03
C SER A 73 10.15 1.55 7.71
N PHE A 74 10.04 1.46 9.04
CA PHE A 74 9.49 2.53 9.89
C PHE A 74 10.54 3.57 10.30
N SER A 75 11.79 3.41 9.84
CA SER A 75 12.88 4.35 10.01
C SER A 75 13.44 4.77 8.65
N ALA A 76 13.87 6.03 8.51
CA ALA A 76 14.58 6.50 7.32
C ALA A 76 16.07 6.15 7.33
N GLU A 77 16.55 5.47 8.38
CA GLU A 77 17.93 5.00 8.50
C GLU A 77 18.31 4.13 7.29
N GLY A 78 19.42 4.50 6.65
CA GLY A 78 19.91 3.82 5.44
C GLY A 78 19.24 4.28 4.14
N ALA A 79 18.22 5.15 4.16
CA ALA A 79 17.55 5.60 2.93
C ALA A 79 18.42 6.53 2.06
N GLU A 80 19.24 7.38 2.67
CA GLU A 80 20.07 8.36 1.95
C GLU A 80 21.01 7.72 0.91
N PRO A 81 21.85 6.71 1.24
CA PRO A 81 22.69 6.07 0.23
C PRO A 81 21.86 5.34 -0.83
N ILE A 82 20.64 4.90 -0.53
CA ILE A 82 19.75 4.26 -1.50
C ILE A 82 19.19 5.28 -2.49
N VAL A 83 18.72 6.43 -1.99
CA VAL A 83 18.23 7.54 -2.82
C VAL A 83 19.30 8.01 -3.80
N ALA A 84 20.56 8.05 -3.39
CA ALA A 84 21.67 8.44 -4.27
C ALA A 84 21.77 7.53 -5.51
N GLU A 85 21.55 6.23 -5.36
CA GLU A 85 21.70 5.22 -6.41
C GLU A 85 20.48 5.05 -7.33
N LEU A 86 19.33 5.64 -6.97
CA LEU A 86 18.13 5.63 -7.82
C LEU A 86 18.34 6.46 -9.10
N PRO A 87 17.58 6.19 -10.20
CA PRO A 87 17.59 7.04 -11.38
C PRO A 87 17.08 8.45 -11.06
N LYS A 88 17.18 9.37 -12.02
CA LYS A 88 16.75 10.77 -11.81
C LYS A 88 15.26 10.88 -11.54
N ARG A 89 14.41 10.18 -12.30
CA ARG A 89 12.95 10.16 -12.12
C ARG A 89 12.56 9.15 -11.05
N VAL A 90 11.86 9.58 -10.00
CA VAL A 90 11.41 8.69 -8.91
C VAL A 90 9.95 8.98 -8.56
N VAL A 91 9.11 7.94 -8.57
CA VAL A 91 7.78 7.99 -7.95
C VAL A 91 7.85 7.21 -6.66
N TYR A 92 7.64 7.91 -5.54
CA TYR A 92 7.74 7.32 -4.21
C TYR A 92 6.35 7.08 -3.62
N LEU A 93 6.10 5.84 -3.20
CA LEU A 93 4.95 5.46 -2.40
C LEU A 93 5.18 5.93 -0.95
N SER A 94 4.70 7.13 -0.68
CA SER A 94 4.76 7.83 0.59
C SER A 94 3.52 7.51 1.44
N SER A 95 3.10 8.44 2.30
CA SER A 95 1.93 8.33 3.16
C SER A 95 1.26 9.69 3.30
N LEU A 96 -0.07 9.70 3.46
CA LEU A 96 -0.85 10.90 3.80
C LEU A 96 -0.26 11.64 5.03
N ASN A 97 0.32 10.88 5.97
CA ASN A 97 0.92 11.43 7.20
C ASN A 97 2.33 12.05 6.99
N ALA A 98 2.93 11.94 5.80
CA ALA A 98 4.28 12.45 5.53
C ALA A 98 4.39 13.98 5.73
N SER A 99 3.29 14.71 5.59
CA SER A 99 3.23 16.15 5.87
C SER A 99 3.49 16.50 7.35
N SER A 100 3.25 15.55 8.26
CA SER A 100 3.52 15.69 9.70
C SER A 100 4.92 15.18 10.09
N GLY A 101 5.76 14.82 9.11
CA GLY A 101 7.09 14.27 9.31
C GLY A 101 7.10 12.73 9.39
N GLY A 102 8.08 12.19 10.12
CA GLY A 102 8.30 10.75 10.22
C GLY A 102 8.97 10.16 8.97
N VAL A 103 9.16 8.83 8.97
CA VAL A 103 9.95 8.12 7.95
C VAL A 103 9.58 8.49 6.51
N TRP A 104 8.28 8.61 6.19
CA TRP A 104 7.87 8.96 4.83
C TRP A 104 8.24 10.39 4.46
N GLY A 105 8.05 11.35 5.36
CA GLY A 105 8.47 12.75 5.14
C GLY A 105 9.99 12.89 5.04
N ASP A 106 10.74 12.12 5.83
CA ASP A 106 12.20 12.11 5.78
C ASP A 106 12.72 11.56 4.44
N VAL A 107 12.14 10.47 3.93
CA VAL A 107 12.49 9.92 2.61
C VAL A 107 12.10 10.89 1.48
N GLU A 108 10.95 11.56 1.56
CA GLU A 108 10.60 12.61 0.60
C GLU A 108 11.63 13.74 0.58
N GLU A 109 12.10 14.17 1.75
CA GLU A 109 13.10 15.22 1.85
C GLU A 109 14.46 14.78 1.31
N LEU A 110 14.86 13.52 1.53
CA LEU A 110 16.04 12.95 0.91
C LEU A 110 15.95 12.98 -0.63
N LEU A 111 14.79 12.62 -1.20
CA LEU A 111 14.55 12.68 -2.65
C LEU A 111 14.64 14.12 -3.19
N ARG A 112 14.09 15.10 -2.45
CA ARG A 112 14.21 16.53 -2.80
C ARG A 112 15.68 16.99 -2.78
N ARG A 113 16.41 16.71 -1.69
CA ARG A 113 17.81 17.12 -1.50
C ARG A 113 18.75 16.49 -2.52
N ALA A 114 18.49 15.25 -2.92
CA ALA A 114 19.24 14.55 -3.96
C ALA A 114 18.95 15.09 -5.39
N GLY A 115 18.07 16.08 -5.54
CA GLY A 115 17.73 16.68 -6.84
C GLY A 115 17.03 15.71 -7.78
N LYS A 116 16.26 14.76 -7.25
CA LYS A 116 15.47 13.82 -8.07
C LYS A 116 14.29 14.55 -8.71
N ASP A 117 13.89 14.08 -9.89
CA ASP A 117 12.64 14.45 -10.56
C ASP A 117 11.50 13.64 -9.93
N TRP A 118 11.14 14.00 -8.70
CA TRP A 118 10.25 13.22 -7.85
C TRP A 118 8.76 13.42 -8.16
N THR A 119 7.94 12.42 -7.83
CA THR A 119 6.51 12.54 -7.60
C THR A 119 6.16 11.75 -6.33
N PHE A 120 5.37 12.32 -5.43
CA PHE A 120 4.96 11.63 -4.20
C PHE A 120 3.51 11.17 -4.30
N VAL A 121 3.31 9.88 -4.08
CA VAL A 121 1.99 9.27 -3.99
C VAL A 121 1.73 8.96 -2.53
N ARG A 122 0.79 9.66 -1.91
CA ARG A 122 0.50 9.64 -0.47
C ARG A 122 -0.87 9.01 -0.20
N PRO A 123 -0.97 7.68 -0.19
CA PRO A 123 -2.20 7.00 0.18
C PRO A 123 -2.52 7.13 1.68
N GLY A 124 -3.80 7.01 2.00
CA GLY A 124 -4.33 6.82 3.35
C GLY A 124 -4.27 5.35 3.77
N GLY A 125 -5.28 4.88 4.51
CA GLY A 125 -5.41 3.45 4.85
C GLY A 125 -5.67 2.58 3.61
N PHE A 126 -5.07 1.38 3.52
CA PHE A 126 -5.24 0.52 2.35
C PHE A 126 -6.38 -0.48 2.59
N ALA A 127 -7.23 -0.72 1.59
CA ALA A 127 -8.31 -1.70 1.66
C ALA A 127 -7.78 -3.11 2.01
N VAL A 128 -6.64 -3.48 1.44
CA VAL A 128 -5.93 -4.75 1.69
C VAL A 128 -5.55 -5.00 3.16
N ASN A 129 -5.55 -3.97 4.02
CA ASN A 129 -5.33 -4.17 5.46
C ASN A 129 -6.48 -4.95 6.11
N ALA A 130 -7.68 -4.93 5.52
CA ALA A 130 -8.81 -5.69 6.02
C ALA A 130 -8.64 -7.22 5.88
N GLN A 131 -7.64 -7.69 5.11
CA GLN A 131 -7.19 -9.09 5.14
C GLN A 131 -6.76 -9.54 6.55
N GLY A 132 -6.41 -8.60 7.43
CA GLY A 132 -6.12 -8.90 8.83
C GLY A 132 -7.29 -9.56 9.57
N TRP A 133 -8.53 -9.43 9.08
CA TRP A 133 -9.71 -10.09 9.66
C TRP A 133 -10.03 -11.45 9.03
N ALA A 134 -9.22 -11.93 8.08
CA ALA A 134 -9.52 -13.15 7.36
C ALA A 134 -9.62 -14.38 8.27
N GLU A 135 -8.81 -14.46 9.33
CA GLU A 135 -8.87 -15.58 10.27
C GLU A 135 -10.17 -15.60 11.07
N GLU A 136 -10.62 -14.46 11.59
CA GLU A 136 -11.90 -14.33 12.30
C GLU A 136 -13.07 -14.71 11.40
N PHE A 137 -13.04 -14.29 10.13
CA PHE A 137 -14.02 -14.70 9.14
C PHE A 137 -14.00 -16.19 8.83
N ARG A 138 -12.83 -16.83 8.83
CA ARG A 138 -12.72 -18.29 8.61
C ARG A 138 -13.10 -19.11 9.84
N THR A 139 -12.86 -18.61 11.05
CA THR A 139 -12.94 -19.42 12.27
C THR A 139 -14.13 -19.11 13.17
N GLY A 140 -14.75 -17.92 13.03
CA GLY A 140 -15.82 -17.47 13.92
C GLY A 140 -16.83 -16.57 13.23
N ASP A 141 -17.67 -15.90 14.01
CA ASP A 141 -18.70 -14.96 13.56
C ASP A 141 -18.53 -13.55 14.17
N VAL A 142 -17.38 -13.28 14.80
CA VAL A 142 -17.09 -12.02 15.51
C VAL A 142 -15.77 -11.44 15.02
N VAL A 143 -15.78 -10.13 14.73
CA VAL A 143 -14.56 -9.33 14.66
C VAL A 143 -14.58 -8.35 15.84
N ARG A 144 -13.54 -8.35 16.66
CA ARG A 144 -13.39 -7.42 17.79
C ARG A 144 -12.52 -6.24 17.35
N LEU A 145 -13.02 -5.01 17.44
CA LEU A 145 -12.34 -3.82 16.94
C LEU A 145 -12.30 -2.71 17.98
N PRO A 146 -11.16 -2.00 18.13
CA PRO A 146 -11.18 -0.73 18.84
C PRO A 146 -11.92 0.31 17.98
N TYR A 147 -12.81 1.08 18.60
CA TYR A 147 -13.55 2.16 17.92
C TYR A 147 -14.26 1.71 16.63
N PRO A 148 -15.28 0.82 16.70
CA PRO A 148 -16.00 0.36 15.53
C PRO A 148 -16.60 1.49 14.66
N GLN A 149 -16.86 2.66 15.27
CA GLN A 149 -17.40 3.86 14.63
C GLN A 149 -16.35 4.74 13.94
N ALA A 150 -15.06 4.42 14.03
CA ALA A 150 -14.00 5.22 13.40
C ALA A 150 -14.15 5.21 11.87
N GLY A 151 -14.40 6.39 11.27
CA GLY A 151 -14.64 6.54 9.84
C GLY A 151 -13.33 6.56 9.03
N ARG A 152 -13.17 5.58 8.14
CA ARG A 152 -11.98 5.42 7.28
C ARG A 152 -12.35 5.57 5.80
N SER A 153 -11.37 5.97 5.00
CA SER A 153 -11.45 6.21 3.55
C SER A 153 -10.49 5.26 2.80
N LEU A 154 -10.67 3.95 2.99
CA LEU A 154 -9.69 2.96 2.55
C LEU A 154 -9.52 2.94 1.02
N ILE A 155 -8.29 3.12 0.55
CA ILE A 155 -7.96 3.10 -0.88
C ILE A 155 -7.61 1.70 -1.37
N HIS A 156 -8.09 1.35 -2.56
CA HIS A 156 -7.72 0.13 -3.26
C HIS A 156 -6.29 0.23 -3.83
N GLU A 157 -5.46 -0.79 -3.62
CA GLU A 157 -4.08 -0.87 -4.11
C GLU A 157 -3.94 -0.71 -5.63
N ARG A 158 -4.96 -1.05 -6.42
CA ARG A 158 -4.99 -0.84 -7.87
C ARG A 158 -5.09 0.63 -8.24
N ASP A 159 -5.72 1.47 -7.42
CA ASP A 159 -5.78 2.92 -7.64
C ASP A 159 -4.45 3.58 -7.30
N ILE A 160 -3.80 3.15 -6.21
CA ILE A 160 -2.43 3.57 -5.89
C ILE A 160 -1.50 3.25 -7.06
N ALA A 161 -1.55 2.01 -7.56
CA ALA A 161 -0.74 1.58 -8.68
C ALA A 161 -1.06 2.35 -9.97
N ALA A 162 -2.35 2.60 -10.27
CA ALA A 162 -2.74 3.36 -11.46
C ALA A 162 -2.17 4.80 -11.45
N VAL A 163 -2.23 5.49 -10.29
CA VAL A 163 -1.62 6.81 -10.14
C VAL A 163 -0.10 6.73 -10.24
N ALA A 164 0.54 5.73 -9.62
CA ALA A 164 1.98 5.55 -9.72
C ALA A 164 2.46 5.31 -11.15
N VAL A 165 1.80 4.42 -11.90
CA VAL A 165 2.10 4.13 -13.31
C VAL A 165 1.92 5.38 -14.17
N LEU A 166 0.80 6.09 -14.02
CA LEU A 166 0.50 7.29 -14.78
C LEU A 166 1.56 8.38 -14.54
N THR A 167 1.97 8.56 -13.29
CA THR A 167 2.97 9.58 -12.93
C THR A 167 4.38 9.18 -13.36
N LEU A 168 4.75 7.90 -13.29
CA LEU A 168 6.04 7.38 -13.78
C LEU A 168 6.25 7.67 -15.27
N LEU A 169 5.19 7.58 -16.07
CA LEU A 169 5.26 7.66 -17.53
C LEU A 169 4.96 9.06 -18.10
N ASN A 170 4.80 10.08 -17.24
CA ASN A 170 4.47 11.42 -17.69
C ASN A 170 5.13 12.52 -16.83
N ASP A 171 6.00 13.31 -17.46
CA ASP A 171 6.81 14.34 -16.82
C ASP A 171 6.01 15.53 -16.28
N ARG A 172 4.75 15.71 -16.68
CA ARG A 172 3.88 16.76 -16.12
C ARG A 172 3.66 16.63 -14.61
N HIS A 173 4.00 15.46 -14.05
CA HIS A 173 3.84 15.13 -12.64
C HIS A 173 5.13 15.32 -11.82
N ILE A 174 6.23 15.77 -12.43
CA ILE A 174 7.46 16.08 -11.69
C ILE A 174 7.17 17.21 -10.69
N GLY A 175 7.65 17.03 -9.45
CA GLY A 175 7.45 17.97 -8.34
C GLY A 175 6.05 17.98 -7.76
N GLN A 176 5.18 17.01 -8.13
CA GLN A 176 3.81 16.92 -7.64
C GLN A 176 3.67 15.94 -6.48
N THR A 177 2.73 16.25 -5.58
CA THR A 177 2.33 15.41 -4.45
C THR A 177 0.84 15.12 -4.56
N TYR A 178 0.47 13.85 -4.41
CA TYR A 178 -0.90 13.38 -4.60
C TYR A 178 -1.38 12.62 -3.37
N ASP A 179 -2.30 13.22 -2.62
CA ASP A 179 -2.99 12.58 -1.51
C ASP A 179 -4.11 11.70 -2.06
N LEU A 180 -4.08 10.40 -1.74
CA LEU A 180 -4.98 9.40 -2.30
C LEU A 180 -5.81 8.71 -1.21
N THR A 181 -7.12 8.67 -1.42
CA THR A 181 -8.07 7.98 -0.53
C THR A 181 -9.00 7.09 -1.35
N GLY A 182 -9.74 6.22 -0.67
CA GLY A 182 -10.94 5.60 -1.24
C GLY A 182 -12.02 6.65 -1.55
N PRO A 183 -13.07 6.26 -2.31
CA PRO A 183 -14.13 7.18 -2.75
C PRO A 183 -15.17 7.50 -1.66
N GLU A 184 -15.13 6.83 -0.53
CA GLU A 184 -16.17 6.87 0.50
C GLU A 184 -15.58 6.72 1.90
N VAL A 185 -16.32 7.21 2.90
CA VAL A 185 -16.02 6.96 4.30
C VAL A 185 -16.87 5.79 4.77
N LEU A 186 -16.23 4.77 5.31
CA LEU A 186 -16.88 3.65 6.01
C LEU A 186 -16.31 3.55 7.41
N THR A 187 -17.18 3.42 8.40
CA THR A 187 -16.78 3.01 9.74
C THR A 187 -16.09 1.64 9.70
N GLN A 188 -15.23 1.35 10.67
CA GLN A 188 -14.61 0.02 10.74
C GLN A 188 -15.65 -1.10 10.84
N ALA A 189 -16.76 -0.86 11.53
CA ALA A 189 -17.90 -1.78 11.56
C ALA A 189 -18.51 -1.98 10.16
N GLU A 190 -18.75 -0.91 9.41
CA GLU A 190 -19.28 -1.00 8.04
C GLU A 190 -18.33 -1.70 7.07
N GLN A 191 -17.01 -1.59 7.27
CA GLN A 191 -16.03 -2.38 6.49
C GLN A 191 -16.21 -3.88 6.75
N VAL A 192 -16.29 -4.30 8.01
CA VAL A 192 -16.58 -5.70 8.37
C VAL A 192 -17.91 -6.15 7.74
N GLN A 193 -18.96 -5.34 7.83
CA GLN A 193 -20.26 -5.66 7.22
C GLN A 193 -20.20 -5.73 5.69
N THR A 194 -19.34 -4.94 5.05
CA THR A 194 -19.14 -4.97 3.61
C THR A 194 -18.48 -6.28 3.16
N ILE A 195 -17.45 -6.74 3.88
CA ILE A 195 -16.84 -8.06 3.64
C ILE A 195 -17.85 -9.17 3.94
N ALA A 196 -18.60 -9.06 5.04
CA ALA A 196 -19.65 -10.01 5.41
C ALA A 196 -20.68 -10.22 4.30
N ARG A 197 -21.12 -9.13 3.65
CA ARG A 197 -22.00 -9.19 2.48
C ARG A 197 -21.34 -9.87 1.28
N ALA A 198 -20.10 -9.52 0.94
CA ALA A 198 -19.36 -10.13 -0.18
C ALA A 198 -19.16 -11.64 -0.02
N VAL A 199 -18.91 -12.08 1.22
CA VAL A 199 -18.70 -13.49 1.58
C VAL A 199 -20.02 -14.26 1.71
N GLY A 200 -21.15 -13.56 1.94
CA GLY A 200 -22.44 -14.18 2.23
C GLY A 200 -22.54 -14.71 3.66
N LYS A 201 -21.81 -14.11 4.61
CA LYS A 201 -21.73 -14.53 6.02
C LYS A 201 -22.26 -13.43 6.94
N GLN A 202 -22.92 -13.80 8.03
CA GLN A 202 -23.28 -12.87 9.10
C GLN A 202 -22.10 -12.71 10.05
N MET A 203 -21.65 -11.48 10.29
CA MET A 203 -20.58 -11.16 11.22
C MET A 203 -21.07 -10.14 12.25
N ARG A 204 -20.74 -10.36 13.51
CA ARG A 204 -20.95 -9.41 14.60
C ARG A 204 -19.67 -8.61 14.81
N VAL A 205 -19.83 -7.33 15.11
CA VAL A 205 -18.71 -6.48 15.52
C VAL A 205 -18.86 -6.23 17.01
N GLU A 206 -17.80 -6.56 17.75
CA GLU A 206 -17.74 -6.34 19.19
C GLU A 206 -16.65 -5.34 19.52
N ASP A 207 -16.84 -4.58 20.60
CA ASP A 207 -15.83 -3.65 21.06
C ASP A 207 -14.60 -4.39 21.60
N LEU A 208 -13.43 -4.00 21.12
CA LEU A 208 -12.15 -4.31 21.73
C LEU A 208 -11.69 -3.07 22.48
N SER A 209 -11.36 -3.20 23.77
CA SER A 209 -10.92 -2.03 24.51
C SER A 209 -9.62 -1.48 23.90
N PRO A 210 -9.37 -0.16 23.98
CA PRO A 210 -8.13 0.44 23.48
C PRO A 210 -6.86 -0.21 24.05
N ALA A 211 -6.92 -0.64 25.32
CA ALA A 211 -5.81 -1.33 25.97
C ALA A 211 -5.59 -2.75 25.41
N GLU A 212 -6.65 -3.52 25.17
CA GLU A 212 -6.55 -4.84 24.53
C GLU A 212 -6.04 -4.71 23.09
N ALA A 213 -6.53 -3.73 22.33
CA ALA A 213 -6.07 -3.48 20.96
C ALA A 213 -4.58 -3.14 20.90
N ARG A 214 -4.14 -2.23 21.79
CA ARG A 214 -2.72 -1.90 21.95
C ARG A 214 -1.89 -3.13 22.28
N GLN A 215 -2.35 -3.95 23.23
CA GLN A 215 -1.63 -5.17 23.63
C GLN A 215 -1.54 -6.18 22.48
N ALA A 216 -2.63 -6.40 21.73
CA ALA A 216 -2.62 -7.28 20.58
C ALA A 216 -1.60 -6.86 19.52
N MET A 217 -1.43 -5.55 19.27
CA MET A 217 -0.40 -5.04 18.36
C MET A 217 1.02 -5.31 18.89
N LEU A 218 1.25 -5.14 20.19
CA LEU A 218 2.54 -5.44 20.83
C LEU A 218 2.88 -6.93 20.74
N ASP A 219 1.89 -7.80 20.95
CA ASP A 219 2.07 -9.26 20.86
C ASP A 219 2.41 -9.71 19.43
N LEU A 220 1.99 -8.93 18.42
CA LEU A 220 2.36 -9.08 17.01
C LEU A 220 3.71 -8.39 16.65
N GLY A 221 4.42 -7.84 17.64
CA GLY A 221 5.74 -7.25 17.47
C GLY A 221 5.75 -5.79 16.99
N ALA A 222 4.63 -5.08 17.07
CA ALA A 222 4.61 -3.65 16.79
C ALA A 222 5.45 -2.89 17.83
N ASP A 223 6.13 -1.83 17.39
CA ASP A 223 6.80 -0.90 18.29
C ASP A 223 5.77 -0.21 19.23
N PRO A 224 6.10 0.03 20.52
CA PRO A 224 5.17 0.66 21.45
C PRO A 224 4.63 2.02 21.02
N ALA A 225 5.44 2.86 20.35
CA ALA A 225 4.97 4.16 19.86
C ALA A 225 4.02 3.99 18.68
N LEU A 226 4.23 2.98 17.83
CA LEU A 226 3.32 2.64 16.73
C LEU A 226 1.97 2.13 17.26
N ALA A 227 1.98 1.25 18.27
CA ALA A 227 0.74 0.74 18.88
C ALA A 227 -0.07 1.88 19.54
N GLU A 228 0.60 2.76 20.29
CA GLU A 228 -0.04 3.91 20.95
C GLU A 228 -0.63 4.91 19.94
N SER A 229 0.16 5.27 18.93
CA SER A 229 -0.28 6.21 17.89
C SER A 229 -1.43 5.65 17.06
N SER A 230 -1.46 4.35 16.79
CA SER A 230 -2.56 3.71 16.04
C SER A 230 -3.87 3.75 16.82
N VAL A 231 -3.85 3.42 18.12
CA VAL A 231 -5.04 3.48 18.98
C VAL A 231 -5.52 4.93 19.14
N THR A 232 -4.61 5.88 19.32
CA THR A 232 -4.93 7.31 19.41
C THR A 232 -5.54 7.82 18.10
N TYR A 233 -5.00 7.39 16.96
CA TYR A 233 -5.50 7.74 15.65
C TYR A 233 -6.91 7.18 15.42
N TRP A 234 -7.18 5.91 15.70
CA TRP A 234 -8.53 5.37 15.57
C TRP A 234 -9.54 6.04 16.49
N ALA A 235 -9.13 6.45 17.69
CA ALA A 235 -9.98 7.22 18.58
C ALA A 235 -10.41 8.56 17.95
N SER A 236 -9.46 9.30 17.35
CA SER A 236 -9.76 10.62 16.77
C SER A 236 -10.70 10.54 15.56
N LEU A 237 -10.67 9.43 14.83
CA LEU A 237 -11.48 9.16 13.64
C LEU A 237 -12.96 8.89 13.93
N VAL A 238 -13.35 8.73 15.20
CA VAL A 238 -14.76 8.66 15.60
C VAL A 238 -15.45 10.00 15.40
N ASP A 239 -14.80 11.09 15.82
CA ASP A 239 -15.34 12.45 15.70
C ASP A 239 -14.83 13.17 14.43
N ASN A 240 -13.72 12.71 13.86
CA ASN A 240 -13.05 13.33 12.72
C ASN A 240 -12.70 12.28 11.66
N PRO A 241 -13.69 11.77 10.89
CA PRO A 241 -13.46 10.74 9.90
C PRO A 241 -12.39 11.13 8.88
N GLU A 242 -11.69 10.14 8.31
CA GLU A 242 -10.70 10.39 7.26
C GLU A 242 -11.34 11.15 6.07
N PRO A 243 -10.61 12.09 5.44
CA PRO A 243 -11.13 12.83 4.29
C PRO A 243 -11.28 11.92 3.07
N VAL A 244 -12.08 12.37 2.09
CA VAL A 244 -12.14 11.76 0.75
C VAL A 244 -11.59 12.76 -0.27
N THR A 245 -10.65 12.31 -1.10
CA THR A 245 -10.07 13.10 -2.20
C THR A 245 -10.63 12.67 -3.56
N THR A 246 -10.51 13.57 -4.54
CA THR A 246 -10.89 13.34 -5.95
C THR A 246 -9.67 13.04 -6.83
N THR A 247 -8.49 12.86 -6.22
CA THR A 247 -7.22 12.72 -6.94
C THR A 247 -7.20 11.54 -7.91
N VAL A 248 -7.74 10.38 -7.50
CA VAL A 248 -7.81 9.19 -8.35
C VAL A 248 -8.65 9.44 -9.61
N PRO A 249 -9.91 9.90 -9.52
CA PRO A 249 -10.70 10.19 -10.72
C PRO A 249 -10.15 11.32 -11.57
N GLU A 250 -9.58 12.37 -10.97
CA GLU A 250 -8.97 13.48 -11.72
C GLU A 250 -7.76 13.05 -12.55
N LEU A 251 -6.91 12.18 -11.99
CA LEU A 251 -5.70 11.72 -12.69
C LEU A 251 -5.99 10.59 -13.67
N THR A 252 -6.79 9.60 -13.27
CA THR A 252 -6.98 8.36 -14.04
C THR A 252 -8.14 8.43 -15.03
N GLY A 253 -9.03 9.42 -14.90
CA GLY A 253 -10.21 9.57 -15.76
C GLY A 253 -11.33 8.55 -15.49
N ARG A 254 -11.20 7.73 -14.44
CA ARG A 254 -12.22 6.76 -14.00
C ARG A 254 -12.52 6.92 -12.51
N PRO A 255 -13.72 6.55 -12.03
CA PRO A 255 -13.98 6.51 -10.59
C PRO A 255 -12.92 5.71 -9.82
N ALA A 256 -12.65 6.13 -8.59
CA ALA A 256 -11.89 5.31 -7.65
C ALA A 256 -12.70 4.05 -7.31
N LEU A 257 -11.99 2.95 -7.07
CA LEU A 257 -12.58 1.67 -6.73
C LEU A 257 -13.10 1.72 -5.29
N THR A 258 -14.31 1.22 -5.08
CA THR A 258 -14.95 1.20 -3.76
C THR A 258 -14.39 0.10 -2.88
N PHE A 259 -14.61 0.21 -1.57
CA PHE A 259 -14.25 -0.87 -0.65
C PHE A 259 -15.10 -2.11 -0.89
N ALA A 260 -16.35 -1.96 -1.35
CA ALA A 260 -17.20 -3.07 -1.75
C ALA A 260 -16.61 -3.85 -2.95
N GLN A 261 -16.10 -3.16 -3.96
CA GLN A 261 -15.42 -3.81 -5.09
C GLN A 261 -14.18 -4.57 -4.63
N TRP A 262 -13.39 -3.99 -3.72
CA TRP A 262 -12.25 -4.68 -3.11
C TRP A 262 -12.71 -5.93 -2.34
N ALA A 263 -13.76 -5.82 -1.52
CA ALA A 263 -14.28 -6.95 -0.73
C ALA A 263 -14.79 -8.10 -1.62
N ASP A 264 -15.46 -7.80 -2.73
CA ASP A 264 -15.92 -8.80 -3.70
C ASP A 264 -14.76 -9.53 -4.37
N GLU A 265 -13.71 -8.81 -4.77
CA GLU A 265 -12.52 -9.40 -5.42
C GLU A 265 -11.69 -10.27 -4.48
N HIS A 266 -11.70 -9.97 -3.19
CA HIS A 266 -10.94 -10.68 -2.16
C HIS A 266 -11.81 -11.64 -1.33
N ALA A 267 -13.08 -11.85 -1.69
CA ALA A 267 -14.05 -12.60 -0.88
C ALA A 267 -13.57 -14.03 -0.55
N ASP A 268 -12.88 -14.70 -1.48
CA ASP A 268 -12.38 -16.06 -1.27
C ASP A 268 -11.33 -16.15 -0.17
N GLU A 269 -10.60 -15.07 0.09
CA GLU A 269 -9.65 -15.02 1.19
C GLU A 269 -10.35 -15.09 2.57
N PHE A 270 -11.62 -14.72 2.65
CA PHE A 270 -12.39 -14.75 3.91
C PHE A 270 -13.25 -16.01 4.04
N ARG A 271 -13.29 -16.87 3.02
CA ARG A 271 -14.03 -18.14 3.03
C ARG A 271 -13.19 -19.26 3.61
N ILE A 272 -13.84 -20.22 4.26
CA ILE A 272 -13.25 -21.55 4.45
C ILE A 272 -13.35 -22.23 3.10
N LEU A 273 -12.23 -22.45 2.41
CA LEU A 273 -12.23 -23.26 1.19
C LEU A 273 -12.76 -24.65 1.55
N PRO A 274 -13.81 -25.15 0.88
CA PRO A 274 -14.24 -26.53 1.05
C PRO A 274 -13.07 -27.48 0.75
N ALA A 275 -13.01 -28.63 1.42
CA ALA A 275 -11.96 -29.63 1.21
C ALA A 275 -11.78 -30.07 -0.27
N ALA A 276 -12.79 -29.83 -1.13
CA ALA A 276 -12.75 -30.10 -2.56
C ALA A 276 -11.87 -29.11 -3.37
N GLU A 277 -11.68 -27.88 -2.89
CA GLU A 277 -10.91 -26.83 -3.59
C GLU A 277 -9.42 -26.81 -3.19
N LEU A 278 -9.05 -27.52 -2.12
CA LEU A 278 -7.65 -27.76 -1.73
C LEU A 278 -6.99 -28.90 -2.55
N ALA A 279 -7.75 -29.57 -3.41
CA ALA A 279 -7.33 -30.75 -4.17
C ALA A 279 -7.18 -30.50 -5.69
N SER A 280 -7.31 -29.25 -6.15
CA SER A 280 -7.17 -28.83 -7.55
C SER A 280 -6.04 -27.84 -7.72
#